data_AF-A0A7C5MVQ1-F1
#
_entry.id   AF-A0A7C5MVQ1-F1
#
_cell.length_a   1.000
_cell.length_b   1.000
_cell.length_c   1.000
_cell.angle_alpha   90.00
_cell.angle_beta   90.00
_cell.angle_gamma   90.00
#
_symmetry.space_group_name_H-M   'P 1'
#
loop_
_entity.id
_entity.type
_entity.pdbx_description
1 polymer ?
#
loop_
_entity_poly.entity_id
_entity_poly.type
_entity_poly.pdbx_seq_one_letter_code
_entity_poly.pdbx_strand_id
1 'polypeptide(L)'
;MKADFPPKTLFFKLIKRKVLNKDMAGPQLEEEHCGFILISDEKWWNKLCERAKGGYSIHAFVRRNLVGPVKAEKLLFYVKRPSMQIKGIADFVERVAGKAEELWKKYGGETCIDSFESYLKFLRGREKATFIRFTNFRELEAPVSVRAFKKVLGISKMPRGGKYISREALKQLII
;
A
#
# COMPACT_ATOMS: atom_id res chain seq x y z
N MET A 1 4.31 69.96 42.48
CA MET A 1 4.26 69.48 41.08
C MET A 1 5.25 68.33 40.96
N LYS A 2 4.77 67.17 40.50
CA LYS A 2 5.44 65.86 40.31
C LYS A 2 5.78 65.05 41.56
N ALA A 3 5.17 63.88 41.58
CA ALA A 3 5.04 62.93 42.67
C ALA A 3 6.03 61.77 42.55
N ASP A 4 6.31 61.22 43.72
CA ASP A 4 6.96 59.95 44.03
C ASP A 4 6.42 58.76 43.25
N PHE A 5 7.33 57.85 42.90
CA PHE A 5 7.04 56.44 42.66
C PHE A 5 7.34 55.66 43.93
N PRO A 6 6.44 54.77 44.39
CA PRO A 6 6.82 53.35 44.47
C PRO A 6 5.58 52.42 44.21
N PRO A 7 5.59 51.08 44.47
CA PRO A 7 5.55 50.11 43.37
C PRO A 7 4.53 48.95 43.54
N LYS A 8 4.55 48.01 42.58
CA LYS A 8 4.01 46.63 42.61
C LYS A 8 2.51 46.44 42.86
N THR A 9 1.77 46.10 41.80
CA THR A 9 1.15 44.78 41.53
C THR A 9 -0.02 44.93 40.55
N LEU A 10 -0.22 43.90 39.72
CA LEU A 10 -1.42 43.63 38.93
C LEU A 10 -1.82 44.71 37.91
N PHE A 11 -1.60 44.44 36.62
CA PHE A 11 -2.67 44.42 35.62
C PHE A 11 -2.09 44.01 34.23
N PHE A 12 -2.73 43.00 33.62
CA PHE A 12 -2.56 42.49 32.24
C PHE A 12 -1.20 41.87 31.89
N LYS A 13 -0.96 40.55 32.05
CA LYS A 13 -1.55 39.41 31.30
C LYS A 13 -1.58 39.66 29.78
N LEU A 14 -0.90 38.76 29.06
CA LEU A 14 -0.70 38.71 27.60
C LEU A 14 0.15 39.84 27.02
N ILE A 15 1.49 39.73 27.06
CA ILE A 15 2.40 39.71 25.89
C ILE A 15 3.75 39.14 26.38
N LYS A 16 3.85 37.84 26.60
CA LYS A 16 5.14 37.13 26.59
C LYS A 16 5.33 36.59 25.17
N ARG A 17 5.78 37.44 24.24
CA ARG A 17 6.52 37.00 23.06
C ARG A 17 7.90 36.54 23.54
N LYS A 18 7.90 35.35 24.15
CA LYS A 18 9.12 34.62 24.44
C LYS A 18 9.37 33.75 23.23
N VAL A 19 10.35 34.19 22.45
CA VAL A 19 11.13 33.34 21.55
C VAL A 19 11.55 32.12 22.35
N LEU A 20 10.84 31.00 22.18
CA LEU A 20 11.29 29.67 22.54
C LEU A 20 10.35 28.64 21.91
N ASN A 21 10.95 27.67 21.25
CA ASN A 21 10.37 26.45 20.69
C ASN A 21 9.55 26.63 19.43
N LYS A 22 10.30 26.93 18.36
CA LYS A 22 9.97 26.51 16.99
C LYS A 22 9.90 24.98 16.99
N ASP A 23 8.68 24.50 17.20
CA ASP A 23 8.11 23.22 16.81
C ASP A 23 9.12 22.15 16.37
N MET A 24 9.41 21.22 17.28
CA MET A 24 9.84 19.86 16.97
C MET A 24 8.71 19.10 16.25
N ALA A 25 8.33 19.57 15.06
CA ALA A 25 7.61 18.75 14.09
C ALA A 25 8.65 18.04 13.22
N GLY A 26 9.33 17.04 13.80
CA GLY A 26 9.87 15.96 12.97
C GLY A 26 8.70 15.34 12.19
N PRO A 27 8.89 14.92 10.93
CA PRO A 27 7.78 14.40 10.15
C PRO A 27 7.20 13.16 10.85
N GLN A 28 5.97 13.29 11.37
CA GLN A 28 5.12 12.18 11.81
C GLN A 28 4.57 11.41 10.59
N LEU A 29 5.47 11.03 9.68
CA LEU A 29 5.19 10.29 8.46
C LEU A 29 5.96 8.97 8.58
N GLU A 30 5.43 7.94 9.25
CA GLU A 30 5.92 6.57 8.96
C GLU A 30 5.12 5.39 9.54
N GLU A 31 4.23 5.54 10.53
CA GLU A 31 3.62 4.37 11.19
C GLU A 31 2.31 3.84 10.56
N GLU A 32 1.63 4.58 9.69
CA GLU A 32 0.24 4.26 9.31
C GLU A 32 0.06 3.33 8.09
N HIS A 33 1.13 2.98 7.36
CA HIS A 33 1.03 2.27 6.07
C HIS A 33 1.85 0.97 6.04
N CYS A 34 1.58 0.10 7.00
CA CYS A 34 2.21 -1.21 7.13
C CYS A 34 1.79 -2.19 6.02
N GLY A 35 0.55 -2.10 5.51
CA GLY A 35 0.05 -3.01 4.48
C GLY A 35 -0.59 -2.32 3.27
N PHE A 36 -0.63 -3.01 2.14
CA PHE A 36 -1.38 -2.59 0.95
C PHE A 36 -2.20 -3.74 0.35
N ILE A 37 -3.48 -3.48 0.06
CA ILE A 37 -4.35 -4.45 -0.60
C ILE A 37 -4.28 -4.28 -2.11
N LEU A 38 -3.67 -5.27 -2.78
CA LEU A 38 -3.71 -5.47 -4.22
C LEU A 38 -5.03 -6.11 -4.65
N ILE A 39 -5.43 -5.82 -5.88
CA ILE A 39 -6.70 -6.30 -6.42
C ILE A 39 -6.41 -7.12 -7.66
N SER A 40 -6.69 -8.42 -7.56
CA SER A 40 -6.52 -9.38 -8.64
C SER A 40 -7.88 -9.87 -9.17
N ASP A 41 -7.90 -10.27 -10.44
CA ASP A 41 -9.01 -11.06 -10.98
C ASP A 41 -8.67 -12.55 -10.78
N GLU A 42 -9.69 -13.41 -10.63
CA GLU A 42 -9.52 -14.83 -10.31
C GLU A 42 -8.54 -15.54 -11.27
N LYS A 43 -8.61 -15.21 -12.57
CA LYS A 43 -7.67 -15.72 -13.60
C LYS A 43 -6.21 -15.48 -13.23
N TRP A 44 -5.85 -14.26 -12.83
CA TRP A 44 -4.46 -13.89 -12.53
C TRP A 44 -4.03 -14.37 -11.15
N TRP A 45 -4.97 -14.45 -10.21
CA TRP A 45 -4.75 -15.10 -8.93
C TRP A 45 -4.32 -16.56 -9.09
N ASN A 46 -5.08 -17.36 -9.85
CA ASN A 46 -4.79 -18.78 -10.03
C ASN A 46 -3.41 -19.00 -10.68
N LYS A 47 -3.07 -18.20 -11.70
CA LYS A 47 -1.74 -18.25 -12.32
C LYS A 47 -0.61 -17.88 -11.37
N LEU A 48 -0.83 -16.92 -10.47
CA LEU A 48 0.15 -16.58 -9.45
C LEU A 48 0.36 -17.76 -8.49
N CYS A 49 -0.71 -18.41 -8.04
CA CYS A 49 -0.62 -19.58 -7.15
C CYS A 49 0.10 -20.76 -7.82
N GLU A 50 -0.21 -21.07 -9.09
CA GLU A 50 0.50 -22.09 -9.87
C GLU A 50 1.98 -21.77 -9.99
N ARG A 51 2.31 -20.51 -10.31
CA ARG A 51 3.70 -20.05 -10.41
C ARG A 51 4.44 -20.15 -9.07
N ALA A 52 3.80 -19.81 -7.96
CA ALA A 52 4.40 -19.87 -6.63
C ALA A 52 4.82 -21.30 -6.24
N LYS A 53 4.05 -22.32 -6.68
CA LYS A 53 4.42 -23.74 -6.51
C LYS A 53 5.69 -24.14 -7.26
N GLY A 54 6.08 -23.37 -8.28
CA GLY A 54 7.30 -23.59 -9.08
C GLY A 54 8.60 -23.15 -8.41
N GLY A 55 8.59 -22.69 -7.15
CA GLY A 55 9.80 -22.40 -6.38
C GLY A 55 10.47 -21.04 -6.68
N TYR A 56 9.79 -20.13 -7.39
CA TYR A 56 10.30 -18.79 -7.61
C TYR A 56 10.28 -17.97 -6.30
N SER A 57 11.40 -17.32 -5.98
CA SER A 57 11.53 -16.51 -4.76
C SER A 57 10.93 -15.11 -4.88
N ILE A 58 10.95 -14.54 -6.08
CA ILE A 58 10.42 -13.18 -6.35
C ILE A 58 9.35 -13.25 -7.43
N HIS A 59 8.27 -12.51 -7.18
CA HIS A 59 7.15 -12.34 -8.08
C HIS A 59 6.86 -10.86 -8.33
N ALA A 60 6.22 -10.57 -9.46
CA ALA A 60 5.80 -9.22 -9.81
C ALA A 60 4.30 -9.15 -10.16
N PHE A 61 3.59 -8.25 -9.48
CA PHE A 61 2.19 -7.91 -9.78
C PHE A 61 2.15 -6.72 -10.74
N VAL A 62 1.47 -6.89 -11.88
CA VAL A 62 1.46 -5.88 -12.94
C VAL A 62 0.20 -5.01 -12.87
N ARG A 63 0.42 -3.70 -12.93
CA ARG A 63 -0.61 -2.66 -13.04
C ARG A 63 -0.46 -1.92 -14.36
N ARG A 64 -1.60 -1.66 -14.99
CA ARG A 64 -1.72 -0.83 -16.21
C ARG A 64 -1.54 0.68 -15.95
N ASN A 65 -1.73 1.11 -14.71
CA ASN A 65 -1.65 2.50 -14.29
C ASN A 65 -0.41 2.68 -13.43
N LEU A 66 0.03 3.93 -13.26
CA LEU A 66 1.14 4.32 -12.37
C LEU A 66 0.77 4.30 -10.88
N VAL A 67 -0.13 3.38 -10.48
CA VAL A 67 -0.66 3.25 -9.11
C VAL A 67 -0.13 2.00 -8.43
N GLY A 68 0.07 2.08 -7.12
CA GLY A 68 0.56 1.00 -6.29
C GLY A 68 1.20 1.55 -5.02
N PRO A 69 1.58 0.69 -4.07
CA PRO A 69 2.26 1.13 -2.87
C PRO A 69 3.65 1.65 -3.21
N VAL A 70 4.02 2.82 -2.70
CA VAL A 70 5.40 3.34 -2.81
C VAL A 70 6.26 2.77 -1.68
N LYS A 71 5.66 2.64 -0.48
CA LYS A 71 6.22 1.96 0.68
C LYS A 71 5.13 1.08 1.27
N ALA A 72 5.44 -0.16 1.61
CA ALA A 72 4.59 -1.07 2.39
C ALA A 72 5.49 -2.17 2.98
N GLU A 73 5.05 -2.85 4.04
CA GLU A 73 5.73 -4.07 4.52
C GLU A 73 5.07 -5.30 3.92
N LYS A 74 3.73 -5.33 3.95
CA LYS A 74 2.94 -6.47 3.49
C LYS A 74 2.03 -6.11 2.33
N LEU A 75 1.84 -7.06 1.44
CA LEU A 75 0.81 -7.04 0.40
C LEU A 75 -0.26 -8.05 0.74
N LEU A 76 -1.52 -7.65 0.58
CA LEU A 76 -2.69 -8.52 0.67
C LEU A 76 -3.34 -8.64 -0.70
N PHE A 77 -3.80 -9.82 -1.07
CA PHE A 77 -4.38 -10.07 -2.39
C PHE A 77 -5.89 -10.24 -2.30
N TYR A 78 -6.63 -9.16 -2.55
CA TYR A 78 -8.07 -9.20 -2.73
C TYR A 78 -8.42 -9.68 -4.14
N VAL A 79 -9.00 -10.88 -4.23
CA VAL A 79 -9.46 -11.48 -5.47
C VAL A 79 -10.91 -11.10 -5.69
N LYS A 80 -11.21 -10.54 -6.88
CA LYS A 80 -12.56 -10.09 -7.24
C LYS A 80 -13.51 -11.28 -7.47
N ARG A 81 -14.66 -11.03 -8.10
CA ARG A 81 -15.65 -12.06 -8.42
C ARG A 81 -15.00 -13.27 -9.13
N PRO A 82 -15.49 -14.49 -8.84
CA PRO A 82 -16.64 -14.79 -7.98
C PRO A 82 -16.32 -14.82 -6.47
N SER A 83 -15.06 -14.99 -6.06
CA SER A 83 -14.68 -15.20 -4.65
C SER A 83 -14.90 -13.97 -3.77
N MET A 84 -14.48 -12.79 -4.24
CA MET A 84 -14.53 -11.53 -3.46
C MET A 84 -13.85 -11.66 -2.09
N GLN A 85 -12.67 -12.26 -2.01
CA GLN A 85 -11.97 -12.54 -0.75
C GLN A 85 -10.53 -12.05 -0.77
N ILE A 86 -9.93 -11.81 0.40
CA ILE A 86 -8.47 -11.74 0.51
C ILE A 86 -7.96 -13.18 0.62
N LYS A 87 -7.16 -13.62 -0.35
CA LYS A 87 -6.73 -15.02 -0.47
C LYS A 87 -5.23 -15.24 -0.26
N GLY A 88 -4.45 -14.17 -0.13
CA GLY A 88 -3.00 -14.30 0.06
C GLY A 88 -2.36 -13.10 0.71
N ILE A 89 -1.13 -13.33 1.14
CA ILE A 89 -0.22 -12.33 1.69
C ILE A 89 1.17 -12.51 1.08
N ALA A 90 1.92 -11.41 0.93
CA ALA A 90 3.33 -11.43 0.56
C ALA A 90 4.08 -10.26 1.21
N ASP A 91 5.40 -10.29 1.13
CA ASP A 91 6.29 -9.22 1.56
C ASP A 91 6.56 -8.28 0.39
N PHE A 92 6.31 -6.99 0.59
CA PHE A 92 6.59 -5.99 -0.43
C PHE A 92 8.11 -5.81 -0.58
N VAL A 93 8.59 -5.81 -1.82
CA VAL A 93 10.00 -5.55 -2.14
C VAL A 93 10.13 -4.12 -2.67
N GLU A 94 9.50 -3.83 -3.80
CA GLU A 94 9.54 -2.50 -4.38
C GLU A 94 8.43 -2.26 -5.40
N ARG A 95 8.26 -0.99 -5.78
CA ARG A 95 7.42 -0.58 -6.90
C ARG A 95 8.28 0.05 -7.98
N VAL A 96 8.27 -0.56 -9.17
CA VAL A 96 8.95 -0.01 -10.36
C VAL A 96 7.91 0.42 -11.37
N ALA A 97 7.92 1.69 -11.76
CA ALA A 97 6.99 2.25 -12.73
C ALA A 97 7.78 2.91 -13.87
N GLY A 98 7.36 2.68 -15.12
CA GLY A 98 8.16 3.05 -16.29
C GLY A 98 7.56 2.57 -17.60
N LYS A 99 8.38 2.58 -18.65
CA LYS A 99 7.99 2.09 -19.98
C LYS A 99 7.73 0.58 -19.95
N ALA A 100 6.69 0.16 -20.65
CA ALA A 100 6.20 -1.21 -20.64
C ALA A 100 7.27 -2.21 -21.09
N GLU A 101 7.99 -1.90 -22.17
CA GLU A 101 8.99 -2.79 -22.78
C GLU A 101 10.22 -2.96 -21.88
N GLU A 102 10.73 -1.86 -21.32
CA GLU A 102 11.86 -1.86 -20.40
C GLU A 102 11.56 -2.67 -19.13
N LEU A 103 10.36 -2.47 -18.56
CA LEU A 103 9.90 -3.25 -17.41
C LEU A 103 9.77 -4.73 -17.73
N TRP A 104 9.25 -5.07 -18.91
CA TRP A 104 9.11 -6.47 -19.32
C TRP A 104 10.48 -7.14 -19.51
N LYS A 105 11.42 -6.46 -20.18
CA LYS A 105 12.77 -7.00 -20.40
C LYS A 105 13.47 -7.31 -19.07
N LYS A 106 13.27 -6.47 -18.05
CA LYS A 106 13.94 -6.59 -16.76
C LYS A 106 13.23 -7.53 -15.78
N TYR A 107 11.90 -7.49 -15.73
CA TYR A 107 11.11 -8.15 -14.68
C TYR A 107 9.96 -9.01 -15.22
N GLY A 108 9.78 -9.13 -16.53
CA GLY A 108 8.69 -9.90 -17.14
C GLY A 108 8.68 -11.36 -16.67
N GLY A 109 9.87 -11.93 -16.51
CA GLY A 109 10.09 -13.27 -15.96
C GLY A 109 9.67 -13.45 -14.50
N GLU A 110 9.39 -12.39 -13.74
CA GLU A 110 8.85 -12.46 -12.36
C GLU A 110 7.31 -12.45 -12.33
N THR A 111 6.67 -12.10 -13.45
CA THR A 111 5.20 -11.99 -13.53
C THR A 111 4.54 -13.35 -13.76
N CYS A 112 3.23 -13.44 -13.52
CA CYS A 112 2.40 -14.58 -13.93
C CYS A 112 1.84 -14.44 -15.37
N ILE A 113 2.40 -13.52 -16.17
CA ILE A 113 2.01 -13.34 -17.57
C ILE A 113 3.02 -14.12 -18.41
N ASP A 114 2.52 -15.00 -19.26
CA ASP A 114 3.35 -16.05 -19.88
C ASP A 114 4.24 -15.54 -21.02
N SER A 115 3.87 -14.42 -21.65
CA SER A 115 4.57 -13.90 -22.82
C SER A 115 4.47 -12.39 -22.94
N PHE A 116 5.43 -11.80 -23.67
CA PHE A 116 5.43 -10.36 -23.93
C PHE A 116 4.16 -9.91 -24.67
N GLU A 117 3.71 -10.71 -25.64
CA GLU A 117 2.47 -10.44 -26.36
C GLU A 117 1.24 -10.43 -25.43
N SER A 118 1.15 -11.40 -24.52
CA SER A 118 0.09 -11.44 -23.50
C SER A 118 0.14 -10.24 -22.57
N TYR A 119 1.34 -9.76 -22.25
CA TYR A 119 1.56 -8.57 -21.45
C TYR A 119 1.14 -7.29 -22.20
N LEU A 120 1.47 -7.14 -23.48
CA LEU A 120 1.01 -6.00 -24.29
C LEU A 120 -0.51 -6.00 -24.44
N LYS A 121 -1.12 -7.17 -24.69
CA LYS A 121 -2.58 -7.36 -24.67
C LYS A 121 -3.17 -6.99 -23.32
N PHE A 122 -2.52 -7.38 -22.22
CA PHE A 122 -2.92 -7.00 -20.88
C PHE A 122 -2.88 -5.48 -20.71
N LEU A 123 -1.87 -4.77 -21.20
CA LEU A 123 -1.75 -3.32 -21.07
C LEU A 123 -2.77 -2.53 -21.89
N ARG A 124 -3.36 -3.13 -22.93
CA ARG A 124 -4.37 -2.50 -23.81
C ARG A 124 -3.87 -1.20 -24.43
N GLY A 125 -2.71 -1.25 -25.07
CA GLY A 125 -2.11 -0.11 -25.79
C GLY A 125 -1.44 0.93 -24.89
N ARG A 126 -1.28 0.66 -23.59
CA ARG A 126 -0.60 1.60 -22.68
C ARG A 126 0.91 1.41 -22.73
N GLU A 127 1.62 2.52 -22.95
CA GLU A 127 3.08 2.55 -23.02
C GLU A 127 3.76 2.44 -21.65
N LYS A 128 3.04 2.73 -20.56
CA LYS A 128 3.57 2.70 -19.20
C LYS A 128 2.86 1.66 -18.35
N ALA A 129 3.62 1.04 -17.47
CA ALA A 129 3.14 0.05 -16.52
C ALA A 129 3.76 0.26 -15.13
N THR A 130 3.29 -0.50 -14.16
CA THR A 130 3.87 -0.57 -12.82
C THR A 130 3.98 -2.03 -12.40
N PHE A 131 5.18 -2.41 -11.96
CA PHE A 131 5.50 -3.71 -11.40
C PHE A 131 5.64 -3.53 -9.89
N ILE A 132 4.85 -4.28 -9.14
CA ILE A 132 4.92 -4.33 -7.69
C ILE A 132 5.57 -5.67 -7.36
N ARG A 133 6.84 -5.63 -6.97
CA ARG A 133 7.65 -6.81 -6.69
C ARG A 133 7.44 -7.25 -5.26
N PHE A 134 7.40 -8.56 -5.04
CA PHE A 134 7.16 -9.17 -3.74
C PHE A 134 7.81 -10.54 -3.60
N THR A 135 8.02 -10.95 -2.35
CA THR A 135 8.59 -12.25 -1.95
C THR A 135 7.72 -12.88 -0.86
N ASN A 136 8.06 -14.10 -0.43
CA ASN A 136 7.39 -14.83 0.65
C ASN A 136 5.87 -14.90 0.44
N PHE A 137 5.46 -15.08 -0.82
CA PHE A 137 4.05 -15.22 -1.17
C PHE A 137 3.50 -16.51 -0.59
N ARG A 138 2.35 -16.41 0.08
CA ARG A 138 1.59 -17.56 0.55
C ARG A 138 0.09 -17.33 0.39
N GLU A 139 -0.60 -18.41 0.06
CA GLU A 139 -2.05 -18.48 0.14
C GLU A 139 -2.47 -18.51 1.62
N LEU A 140 -3.61 -17.89 1.93
CA LEU A 140 -4.20 -17.98 3.27
C LEU A 140 -5.01 -19.27 3.36
N GLU A 141 -4.76 -20.07 4.40
CA GLU A 141 -5.55 -21.27 4.70
C GLU A 141 -7.03 -20.94 4.90
N ALA A 142 -7.30 -19.81 5.57
CA ALA A 142 -8.63 -19.24 5.74
C ALA A 142 -8.74 -17.89 5.02
N PRO A 143 -9.32 -17.83 3.80
CA PRO A 143 -9.53 -16.57 3.08
C PRO A 143 -10.42 -15.58 3.84
N VAL A 144 -10.07 -14.30 3.80
CA VAL A 144 -10.84 -13.24 4.47
C VAL A 144 -12.06 -12.86 3.64
N SER A 145 -13.25 -13.09 4.19
CA SER A 145 -14.51 -12.77 3.53
C SER A 145 -14.72 -11.26 3.30
N VAL A 146 -15.59 -10.94 2.33
CA VAL A 146 -16.06 -9.56 2.11
C VAL A 146 -16.55 -8.92 3.39
N ARG A 147 -17.36 -9.65 4.15
CA ARG A 147 -17.99 -9.14 5.36
C ARG A 147 -16.95 -8.81 6.42
N ALA A 148 -15.94 -9.67 6.60
CA ALA A 148 -14.87 -9.46 7.55
C ALA A 148 -14.03 -8.23 7.20
N PHE A 149 -13.52 -8.12 5.96
CA PHE A 149 -12.67 -6.97 5.63
C PHE A 149 -13.45 -5.66 5.59
N LYS A 150 -14.73 -5.66 5.17
CA LYS A 150 -15.56 -4.43 5.22
C LYS A 150 -15.72 -3.92 6.64
N LYS A 151 -15.90 -4.82 7.61
CA LYS A 151 -16.00 -4.48 9.04
C LYS A 151 -14.69 -3.87 9.55
N VAL A 152 -13.56 -4.53 9.27
CA VAL A 152 -12.23 -4.06 9.72
C VAL A 152 -11.84 -2.73 9.08
N LEU A 153 -12.07 -2.57 7.78
CA LEU A 153 -11.61 -1.41 7.03
C LEU A 153 -12.60 -0.25 6.99
N GLY A 154 -13.84 -0.46 7.46
CA GLY A 154 -14.90 0.56 7.41
C GLY A 154 -15.29 0.98 6.00
N ILE A 155 -15.09 0.13 4.98
CA ILE A 155 -15.37 0.45 3.57
C ILE A 155 -16.54 -0.34 3.02
N SER A 156 -17.36 0.29 2.16
CA SER A 156 -18.45 -0.38 1.45
C SER A 156 -17.98 -1.16 0.23
N LYS A 157 -16.85 -0.78 -0.37
CA LYS A 157 -16.27 -1.38 -1.58
C LYS A 157 -14.76 -1.17 -1.65
N MET A 158 -14.04 -2.16 -2.17
CA MET A 158 -12.59 -2.05 -2.40
C MET A 158 -12.29 -1.01 -3.52
N PRO A 159 -11.47 0.03 -3.26
CA PRO A 159 -11.12 1.02 -4.28
C PRO A 159 -10.34 0.40 -5.42
N ARG A 160 -10.61 0.74 -6.68
CA ARG A 160 -9.96 0.11 -7.86
C ARG A 160 -8.41 0.16 -7.83
N GLY A 161 -7.87 1.20 -7.18
CA GLY A 161 -6.44 1.43 -6.97
C GLY A 161 -5.78 0.51 -5.93
N GLY A 162 -6.55 -0.24 -5.15
CA GLY A 162 -6.08 -0.85 -3.91
C GLY A 162 -6.26 0.11 -2.74
N LYS A 163 -5.79 -0.28 -1.55
CA LYS A 163 -5.91 0.52 -0.33
C LYS A 163 -4.75 0.24 0.61
N TYR A 164 -4.17 1.30 1.16
CA TYR A 164 -3.28 1.20 2.32
C TYR A 164 -4.06 0.87 3.57
N ILE A 165 -3.46 0.07 4.43
CA ILE A 165 -4.02 -0.34 5.72
C ILE A 165 -2.96 -0.19 6.82
N SER A 166 -3.44 0.14 8.03
CA SER A 166 -2.60 0.23 9.22
C SER A 166 -2.14 -1.15 9.70
N ARG A 167 -1.20 -1.15 10.64
CA ARG A 167 -0.71 -2.39 11.25
C ARG A 167 -1.82 -3.11 12.03
N GLU A 168 -2.70 -2.37 12.68
CA GLU A 168 -3.84 -2.89 13.44
C GLU A 168 -4.84 -3.57 12.51
N ALA A 169 -5.18 -2.92 11.40
CA ALA A 169 -6.06 -3.49 10.39
C ALA A 169 -5.44 -4.74 9.75
N LEU A 170 -4.12 -4.71 9.46
CA LEU A 170 -3.40 -5.87 8.94
C LEU A 170 -3.46 -7.06 9.91
N LYS A 171 -3.21 -6.83 11.20
CA LYS A 171 -3.33 -7.86 12.25
C LYS A 171 -4.75 -8.44 12.29
N GLN A 172 -5.78 -7.59 12.33
CA GLN A 172 -7.17 -8.06 12.38
C GLN A 172 -7.63 -8.85 11.15
N LEU A 173 -6.96 -8.70 10.00
CA LEU A 173 -7.29 -9.43 8.77
C LEU A 173 -6.58 -10.78 8.63
N ILE A 174 -5.43 -10.97 9.29
CA ILE A 174 -4.55 -12.13 9.07
C ILE A 174 -4.40 -13.01 10.33
N ILE A 175 -4.97 -12.58 11.46
CA ILE A 175 -5.13 -13.41 12.67
C ILE A 175 -6.23 -14.44 12.46
#